data_AF-A0A0G0P078-F1
#
_entry.id   AF-A0A0G0P078-F1
#
_cell.length_a   1.000
_cell.length_b   1.000
_cell.length_c   1.000
_cell.angle_alpha   90.00
_cell.angle_beta   90.00
_cell.angle_gamma   90.00
#
_symmetry.space_group_name_H-M   'P 1'
#
loop_
_entity.id
_entity.type
_entity.pdbx_description
1 polymer ?
#
loop_
_entity_poly.entity_id
_entity_poly.type
_entity_poly.pdbx_seq_one_letter_code
_entity_poly.pdbx_strand_id
1 'polypeptide(L)'
;MSTKTKKLKEVKIEEREYIKKKKLKNEKPVSKKNNLTKAEKTLVVKPNENIAVKLSPKSKKHKIGILIRFVRKISLSAGKYCFIFLYYLFKSLCSLLEFIVLSVRKFIRYQLQLVRTIFHRKKTPSDRRESVKDLHKSRFLNKRLRLIIILILLISLASFSTWLFWGLPLPTKLLESKVPVSTKLYDRNGELIYEIYADKRSSPVIVDELPEHVVEATIAIEDKDFYKHHGFSISGITRAAYNTLFKQKLQGGSTLTQQLVKNTLLTPERTIKRKLRELALTLIVEVLYSKQQILELYFNQIPYGSTAYGIGSASELYFNKNANDLSLAEAALLAGITAAPTKYSPFGVHPEIAKTRQEIVLNRMVEDG
;
A
#
# COMPACT_ATOMS: atom_id res chain seq x y z
N MET A 1 41.95 28.94 -38.74
CA MET A 1 42.00 28.40 -37.36
C MET A 1 41.34 29.39 -36.39
N SER A 2 40.02 29.38 -36.18
CA SER A 2 39.40 30.14 -35.08
C SER A 2 37.89 29.84 -34.99
N THR A 3 37.53 28.91 -34.09
CA THR A 3 36.19 28.72 -33.48
C THR A 3 36.28 27.54 -32.52
N LYS A 4 36.91 26.44 -32.96
CA LYS A 4 37.16 25.24 -32.14
C LYS A 4 38.07 25.51 -30.93
N THR A 5 39.07 26.37 -31.10
CA THR A 5 40.01 26.77 -30.02
C THR A 5 39.38 27.70 -28.98
N LYS A 6 38.31 28.43 -29.34
CA LYS A 6 37.61 29.34 -28.42
C LYS A 6 36.66 28.55 -27.49
N LYS A 7 35.91 27.59 -28.06
CA LYS A 7 35.08 26.65 -27.28
C LYS A 7 35.90 25.79 -26.31
N LEU A 8 37.10 25.33 -26.69
CA LEU A 8 37.97 24.56 -25.77
C LEU A 8 38.52 25.40 -24.60
N LYS A 9 38.64 26.73 -24.76
CA LYS A 9 39.06 27.61 -23.66
C LYS A 9 37.91 27.90 -22.70
N GLU A 10 36.68 28.08 -23.19
CA GLU A 10 35.50 28.30 -22.36
C GLU A 10 35.17 27.08 -21.48
N VAL A 11 35.22 25.86 -22.04
CA VAL A 11 34.98 24.62 -21.27
C VAL A 11 36.02 24.43 -20.16
N LYS A 12 37.30 24.77 -20.41
CA LYS A 12 38.35 24.69 -19.38
C LYS A 12 38.23 25.74 -18.28
N ILE A 13 37.53 26.85 -18.53
CA ILE A 13 37.27 27.89 -17.52
C ILE A 13 36.11 27.46 -16.62
N GLU A 14 35.04 26.90 -17.18
CA GLU A 14 33.91 26.36 -16.41
C GLU A 14 34.32 25.18 -15.52
N GLU A 15 35.18 24.29 -16.02
CA GLU A 15 35.67 23.14 -15.25
C GLU A 15 36.55 23.58 -14.05
N ARG A 16 37.32 24.67 -14.20
CA ARG A 16 38.12 25.26 -13.11
C ARG A 16 37.25 25.97 -12.07
N GLU A 17 36.21 26.67 -12.49
CA GLU A 17 35.20 27.28 -11.61
C GLU A 17 34.44 26.21 -10.79
N TYR A 18 34.07 25.10 -11.43
CA TYR A 18 33.42 23.96 -10.78
C TYR A 18 34.31 23.30 -9.73
N ILE A 19 35.59 23.06 -10.04
CA ILE A 19 36.56 22.50 -9.09
C ILE A 19 36.83 23.46 -7.91
N LYS A 20 36.84 24.77 -8.15
CA LYS A 20 37.02 25.79 -7.10
C LYS A 20 35.83 25.84 -6.13
N LYS A 21 34.59 25.77 -6.65
CA LYS A 21 33.37 25.68 -5.82
C LYS A 21 33.29 24.37 -5.02
N LYS A 22 33.81 23.26 -5.55
CA LYS A 22 33.84 21.96 -4.85
C LYS A 22 34.90 21.92 -3.73
N LYS A 23 36.00 22.67 -3.84
CA LYS A 23 37.00 22.82 -2.77
C LYS A 23 36.50 23.69 -1.60
N LEU A 24 35.71 24.74 -1.86
CA LEU A 24 35.15 25.60 -0.81
C LEU A 24 34.03 24.95 0.03
N LYS A 25 33.37 23.88 -0.46
CA LYS A 25 32.31 23.17 0.29
C LYS A 25 32.83 22.08 1.25
N ASN A 26 34.13 21.77 1.24
CA ASN A 26 34.70 20.66 2.02
C ASN A 26 35.53 21.10 3.25
N GLU A 27 35.52 22.39 3.60
CA GLU A 27 36.12 22.84 4.87
C GLU A 27 35.10 22.72 6.01
N LYS A 28 35.31 21.71 6.88
CA LYS A 28 34.58 21.55 8.14
C LYS A 28 34.90 22.73 9.09
N PRO A 29 33.92 23.28 9.83
CA PRO A 29 34.24 24.28 10.83
C PRO A 29 34.93 23.64 12.04
N VAL A 30 36.15 24.12 12.29
CA VAL A 30 36.97 23.82 13.46
C VAL A 30 36.31 24.39 14.72
N SER A 31 36.32 23.59 15.78
CA SER A 31 35.74 23.92 17.09
C SER A 31 36.38 25.18 17.70
N LYS A 32 35.56 26.17 18.08
CA LYS A 32 35.97 27.22 19.02
C LYS A 32 35.43 26.87 20.40
N LYS A 33 36.31 26.37 21.26
CA LYS A 33 36.14 26.34 22.71
C LYS A 33 36.81 27.59 23.31
N ASN A 34 36.16 28.10 24.35
CA ASN A 34 36.67 28.98 25.40
C ASN A 34 36.85 30.45 25.03
N ASN A 35 35.91 31.28 25.49
CA ASN A 35 36.17 32.39 26.40
C ASN A 35 34.83 33.07 26.73
N LEU A 36 34.26 32.75 27.90
CA LEU A 36 33.20 33.56 28.50
C LEU A 36 33.64 33.92 29.91
N THR A 37 33.82 35.21 30.07
CA THR A 37 34.27 35.92 31.26
C THR A 37 33.21 35.90 32.36
N LYS A 38 33.74 36.01 33.57
CA LYS A 38 33.10 35.98 34.88
C LYS A 38 32.29 37.26 35.12
N ALA A 39 31.15 37.45 34.47
CA ALA A 39 30.18 38.49 34.81
C ALA A 39 28.84 38.21 34.13
N GLU A 40 27.96 37.47 34.82
CA GLU A 40 26.48 37.54 34.76
C GLU A 40 25.93 36.32 35.52
N LYS A 41 26.31 36.26 36.81
CA LYS A 41 25.44 35.66 37.81
C LYS A 41 24.50 36.77 38.25
N THR A 42 23.20 36.52 38.10
CA THR A 42 22.09 36.80 39.04
C THR A 42 20.87 37.22 38.22
N LEU A 43 19.91 36.30 38.06
CA LEU A 43 18.46 36.52 38.25
C LEU A 43 17.68 35.25 37.88
N VAL A 44 17.45 34.43 38.90
CA VAL A 44 16.17 33.77 39.26
C VAL A 44 15.24 33.32 38.12
N VAL A 45 15.12 31.99 37.90
CA VAL A 45 13.86 31.20 37.96
C VAL A 45 14.22 29.73 38.24
N LYS A 46 13.72 29.14 39.34
CA LYS A 46 13.83 27.70 39.64
C LYS A 46 12.74 26.91 38.89
N PRO A 47 13.05 25.75 38.28
CA PRO A 47 12.05 24.73 38.00
C PRO A 47 12.17 23.53 38.95
N ASN A 48 11.01 23.01 39.36
CA ASN A 48 10.80 21.87 40.24
C ASN A 48 11.66 20.64 39.92
N GLU A 49 12.32 20.12 40.96
CA GLU A 49 12.90 18.77 40.98
C GLU A 49 11.77 17.72 41.04
N ASN A 50 11.50 17.06 39.92
CA ASN A 50 10.85 15.76 39.90
C ASN A 50 11.90 14.69 39.55
N ILE A 51 12.29 13.96 40.60
CA ILE A 51 12.91 12.64 40.69
C ILE A 51 13.15 11.94 39.33
N ALA A 52 14.35 12.10 38.76
CA ALA A 52 14.87 11.23 37.72
C ALA A 52 15.84 10.22 38.35
N VAL A 53 15.34 9.01 38.66
CA VAL A 53 16.17 7.87 39.04
C VAL A 53 17.12 7.56 37.89
N LYS A 54 18.40 7.88 38.10
CA LYS A 54 19.50 7.70 37.14
C LYS A 54 19.84 6.21 37.02
N LEU A 55 19.09 5.47 36.18
CA LEU A 55 19.41 4.08 35.88
C LEU A 55 20.71 3.99 35.04
N SER A 56 21.70 3.29 35.60
CA SER A 56 23.01 3.00 35.01
C SER A 56 22.92 2.47 33.55
N PRO A 57 23.84 2.85 32.65
CA PRO A 57 23.85 2.41 31.25
C PRO A 57 23.94 0.88 31.06
N LYS A 58 24.46 0.13 32.05
CA LYS A 58 24.41 -1.35 32.06
C LYS A 58 22.98 -1.88 32.24
N SER A 59 22.14 -1.19 33.01
CA SER A 59 20.73 -1.55 33.24
C SER A 59 19.87 -1.35 31.98
N LYS A 60 20.12 -0.28 31.20
CA LYS A 60 19.40 -0.03 29.94
C LYS A 60 19.70 -1.09 28.87
N LYS A 61 20.98 -1.44 28.66
CA LYS A 61 21.36 -2.52 27.73
C LYS A 61 20.76 -3.87 28.13
N HIS A 62 20.71 -4.17 29.42
CA HIS A 62 20.10 -5.40 29.93
C HIS A 62 18.57 -5.44 29.70
N LYS A 63 17.87 -4.34 29.99
CA LYS A 63 16.41 -4.21 29.74
C LYS A 63 16.07 -4.29 28.25
N ILE A 64 16.88 -3.68 27.38
CA ILE A 64 16.73 -3.78 25.91
C ILE A 64 16.98 -5.21 25.43
N GLY A 65 17.98 -5.90 25.96
CA GLY A 65 18.24 -7.31 25.64
C GLY A 65 17.08 -8.24 26.06
N ILE A 66 16.47 -7.99 27.21
CA ILE A 66 15.26 -8.71 27.67
C ILE A 66 14.08 -8.41 26.74
N LEU A 67 13.87 -7.15 26.36
CA LEU A 67 12.79 -6.75 25.46
C LEU A 67 12.94 -7.37 24.07
N ILE A 68 14.15 -7.38 23.50
CA ILE A 68 14.43 -8.03 22.21
C ILE A 68 14.18 -9.54 22.30
N ARG A 69 14.60 -10.20 23.38
CA ARG A 69 14.31 -11.63 23.60
C ARG A 69 12.81 -11.88 23.76
N PHE A 70 12.09 -10.99 24.42
CA PHE A 70 10.64 -11.07 24.62
C PHE A 70 9.87 -10.86 23.31
N VAL A 71 10.21 -9.84 22.53
CA VAL A 71 9.63 -9.57 21.21
C VAL A 71 9.94 -10.71 20.23
N ARG A 72 11.15 -11.25 20.24
CA ARG A 72 11.52 -12.41 19.42
C ARG A 72 10.73 -13.66 19.84
N LYS A 73 10.49 -13.86 21.14
CA LYS A 73 9.68 -14.96 21.66
C LYS A 73 8.19 -14.80 21.31
N ILE A 74 7.65 -13.58 21.34
CA ILE A 74 6.28 -13.27 20.89
C ILE A 74 6.15 -13.45 19.38
N SER A 75 7.11 -12.97 18.59
CA SER A 75 7.12 -13.13 17.12
C SER A 75 7.20 -14.60 16.71
N LEU A 76 8.06 -15.39 17.37
CA LEU A 76 8.13 -16.84 17.19
C LEU A 76 6.83 -17.54 17.62
N SER A 77 6.22 -17.14 18.72
CA SER A 77 4.93 -17.67 19.17
C SER A 77 3.79 -17.30 18.21
N ALA A 78 3.74 -16.06 17.71
CA ALA A 78 2.75 -15.61 16.74
C ALA A 78 2.89 -16.37 15.40
N GLY A 79 4.13 -16.64 14.97
CA GLY A 79 4.41 -17.53 13.83
C GLY A 79 3.86 -18.94 14.05
N LYS A 80 4.03 -19.51 15.25
CA LYS A 80 3.45 -20.83 15.61
C LYS A 80 1.92 -20.81 15.58
N TYR A 81 1.28 -19.80 16.17
CA TYR A 81 -0.19 -19.70 16.15
C TYR A 81 -0.74 -19.44 14.74
N CYS A 82 -0.03 -18.67 13.92
CA CYS A 82 -0.37 -18.47 12.52
C CYS A 82 -0.25 -19.77 11.73
N PHE A 83 0.81 -20.56 11.94
CA PHE A 83 0.99 -21.86 11.30
C PHE A 83 -0.07 -22.87 11.77
N ILE A 84 -0.39 -22.89 13.06
CA ILE A 84 -1.47 -23.71 13.63
C ILE A 84 -2.81 -23.31 13.02
N PHE A 85 -3.10 -22.01 12.91
CA PHE A 85 -4.32 -21.49 12.29
C PHE A 85 -4.41 -21.88 10.80
N LEU A 86 -3.33 -21.68 10.04
CA LEU A 86 -3.24 -22.09 8.63
C LEU A 86 -3.40 -23.61 8.47
N TYR A 87 -2.83 -24.39 9.38
CA TYR A 87 -3.00 -25.84 9.41
C TYR A 87 -4.45 -26.25 9.67
N TYR A 88 -5.13 -25.64 10.64
CA TYR A 88 -6.54 -25.92 10.91
C TYR A 88 -7.46 -25.42 9.80
N LEU A 89 -7.14 -24.29 9.18
CA LEU A 89 -7.85 -23.76 8.01
C LEU A 89 -7.72 -24.72 6.82
N PHE A 90 -6.50 -25.19 6.54
CA PHE A 90 -6.23 -26.18 5.51
C PHE A 90 -6.92 -27.51 5.82
N LYS A 91 -6.86 -27.99 7.08
CA LYS A 91 -7.55 -29.20 7.53
C LYS A 91 -9.07 -29.06 7.38
N SER A 92 -9.65 -27.90 7.69
CA SER A 92 -11.06 -27.60 7.48
C SER A 92 -11.42 -27.62 6.00
N LEU A 93 -10.58 -27.05 5.13
CA LEU A 93 -10.77 -27.12 3.68
C LEU A 93 -10.71 -28.56 3.17
N CYS A 94 -9.75 -29.35 3.63
CA CYS A 94 -9.64 -30.77 3.30
C CYS A 94 -10.86 -31.56 3.77
N SER A 95 -11.37 -31.32 4.99
CA SER A 95 -12.59 -31.98 5.48
C SER A 95 -13.83 -31.57 4.68
N LEU A 96 -13.90 -30.32 4.22
CA LEU A 96 -14.99 -29.86 3.37
C LEU A 96 -14.94 -30.54 1.99
N LEU A 97 -13.75 -30.63 1.40
CA LEU A 97 -13.53 -31.36 0.14
C LEU A 97 -13.87 -32.85 0.28
N GLU A 98 -13.46 -33.48 1.37
CA GLU A 98 -13.78 -34.87 1.67
C GLU A 98 -15.29 -35.07 1.85
N PHE A 99 -15.96 -34.15 2.56
CA PHE A 99 -17.41 -34.15 2.70
C PHE A 99 -18.13 -33.99 1.35
N ILE A 100 -17.66 -33.09 0.48
CA ILE A 100 -18.20 -32.92 -0.88
C ILE A 100 -18.02 -34.19 -1.69
N VAL A 101 -16.83 -34.79 -1.68
CA VAL A 101 -16.55 -36.05 -2.38
C VAL A 101 -17.43 -37.19 -1.84
N LEU A 102 -17.61 -37.29 -0.52
CA LEU A 102 -18.48 -38.29 0.11
C LEU A 102 -19.96 -38.07 -0.22
N SER A 103 -20.41 -36.81 -0.23
CA SER A 103 -21.78 -36.44 -0.58
C SER A 103 -22.09 -36.77 -2.03
N VAL A 104 -21.17 -36.44 -2.95
CA VAL A 104 -21.25 -36.84 -4.36
C VAL A 104 -21.25 -38.36 -4.49
N ARG A 105 -20.40 -39.07 -3.75
CA ARG A 105 -20.35 -40.55 -3.76
C ARG A 105 -21.63 -41.20 -3.24
N LYS A 106 -22.23 -40.67 -2.17
CA LYS A 106 -23.54 -41.10 -1.65
C LYS A 106 -24.64 -40.84 -2.66
N PHE A 107 -24.65 -39.66 -3.26
CA PHE A 107 -25.61 -39.30 -4.31
C PHE A 107 -25.54 -40.26 -5.50
N ILE A 108 -24.35 -40.57 -5.99
CA ILE A 108 -24.15 -41.56 -7.07
C ILE A 108 -24.66 -42.95 -6.65
N ARG A 109 -24.35 -43.40 -5.43
CA ARG A 109 -24.85 -44.70 -4.93
C ARG A 109 -26.37 -44.73 -4.87
N TYR A 110 -26.99 -43.64 -4.43
CA TYR A 110 -28.43 -43.50 -4.38
C TYR A 110 -29.05 -43.59 -5.79
N GLN A 111 -28.49 -42.87 -6.77
CA GLN A 111 -28.93 -42.95 -8.16
C GLN A 111 -28.77 -44.37 -8.73
N LEU A 112 -27.66 -45.05 -8.44
CA LEU A 112 -27.43 -46.44 -8.87
C LEU A 112 -28.38 -47.43 -8.19
N GLN A 113 -28.74 -47.22 -6.93
CA GLN A 113 -29.76 -48.02 -6.24
C GLN A 113 -31.13 -47.83 -6.87
N LEU A 114 -31.50 -46.59 -7.20
CA LEU A 114 -32.75 -46.25 -7.86
C LEU A 114 -32.88 -46.94 -9.23
N VAL A 115 -31.80 -46.95 -10.01
CA VAL A 115 -31.76 -47.68 -11.29
C VAL A 115 -31.87 -49.20 -11.08
N ARG A 116 -31.22 -49.76 -10.04
CA ARG A 116 -31.31 -51.20 -9.74
C ARG A 116 -32.70 -51.64 -9.30
N THR A 117 -33.40 -50.84 -8.50
CA THR A 117 -34.80 -51.15 -8.12
C THR A 117 -35.74 -51.08 -9.31
N ILE A 118 -35.52 -50.17 -10.25
CA ILE A 118 -36.29 -50.10 -11.51
C ILE A 118 -36.01 -51.31 -12.42
N PHE A 119 -34.79 -51.86 -12.41
CA PHE A 119 -34.37 -52.95 -13.30
C PHE A 119 -34.44 -54.37 -12.69
N HIS A 120 -34.94 -54.55 -11.46
CA HIS A 120 -35.16 -55.88 -10.89
C HIS A 120 -36.42 -56.56 -11.46
N ARG A 121 -36.34 -56.95 -12.73
CA ARG A 121 -37.02 -58.14 -13.27
C ARG A 121 -36.09 -59.36 -13.01
N LYS A 122 -36.64 -60.49 -12.54
CA LYS A 122 -35.91 -61.70 -12.07
C LYS A 122 -34.75 -62.11 -13.00
N LYS A 123 -33.54 -62.33 -12.44
CA LYS A 123 -32.31 -62.75 -13.15
C LYS A 123 -31.98 -64.25 -12.93
N THR A 124 -31.51 -64.94 -13.98
CA THR A 124 -31.27 -66.40 -14.08
C THR A 124 -29.75 -66.74 -14.10
N PRO A 125 -29.33 -68.02 -13.96
CA PRO A 125 -27.96 -68.41 -13.62
C PRO A 125 -26.83 -68.08 -14.63
N SER A 126 -27.14 -67.57 -15.82
CA SER A 126 -26.15 -67.17 -16.83
C SER A 126 -25.39 -65.88 -16.47
N ASP A 127 -25.82 -65.15 -15.44
CA ASP A 127 -25.31 -63.83 -15.02
C ASP A 127 -23.92 -63.82 -14.38
N ARG A 128 -23.33 -64.98 -14.03
CA ARG A 128 -22.04 -65.03 -13.32
C ARG A 128 -20.86 -64.55 -14.18
N ARG A 129 -20.95 -64.57 -15.52
CA ARG A 129 -19.95 -64.00 -16.45
C ARG A 129 -20.11 -62.49 -16.69
N GLU A 130 -21.27 -61.88 -16.38
CA GLU A 130 -21.48 -60.42 -16.53
C GLU A 130 -20.87 -59.60 -15.37
N SER A 131 -20.78 -60.17 -14.17
CA SER A 131 -20.29 -59.51 -12.95
C SER A 131 -18.87 -58.94 -13.08
N VAL A 132 -17.96 -59.60 -13.82
CA VAL A 132 -16.59 -59.11 -14.06
C VAL A 132 -16.56 -57.93 -15.03
N LYS A 133 -17.49 -57.88 -16.01
CA LYS A 133 -17.62 -56.74 -16.94
C LYS A 133 -18.17 -55.51 -16.23
N ASP A 134 -19.07 -55.67 -15.27
CA ASP A 134 -19.65 -54.57 -14.49
C ASP A 134 -18.65 -53.89 -13.55
N LEU A 135 -17.69 -54.63 -12.99
CA LEU A 135 -16.59 -54.08 -12.19
C LEU A 135 -15.65 -53.20 -13.03
N HIS A 136 -15.31 -53.62 -14.26
CA HIS A 136 -14.53 -52.81 -15.19
C HIS A 136 -15.30 -51.57 -15.65
N LYS A 137 -16.61 -51.70 -15.92
CA LYS A 137 -17.52 -50.61 -16.30
C LYS A 137 -17.66 -49.57 -15.18
N SER A 138 -17.73 -49.98 -13.92
CA SER A 138 -17.77 -49.08 -12.74
C SER A 138 -16.48 -48.26 -12.56
N ARG A 139 -15.30 -48.88 -12.74
CA ARG A 139 -14.01 -48.16 -12.70
C ARG A 139 -13.89 -47.12 -13.82
N PHE A 140 -14.41 -47.42 -15.01
CA PHE A 140 -14.42 -46.50 -16.14
C PHE A 140 -15.45 -45.36 -15.97
N LEU A 141 -16.62 -45.65 -15.41
CA LEU A 141 -17.66 -44.66 -15.10
C LEU A 141 -17.18 -43.65 -14.04
N ASN A 142 -16.44 -44.10 -13.02
CA ASN A 142 -15.83 -43.21 -12.02
C ASN A 142 -14.73 -42.29 -12.61
N LYS A 143 -13.98 -42.76 -13.62
CA LYS A 143 -13.01 -41.92 -14.34
C LYS A 143 -13.72 -40.84 -15.16
N ARG A 144 -14.77 -41.19 -15.91
CA ARG A 144 -15.58 -40.23 -16.69
C ARG A 144 -16.24 -39.18 -15.79
N LEU A 145 -16.79 -39.60 -14.66
CA LEU A 145 -17.41 -38.68 -13.72
C LEU A 145 -16.38 -37.73 -13.08
N ARG A 146 -15.17 -38.22 -12.75
CA ARG A 146 -14.07 -37.36 -12.29
C ARG A 146 -13.69 -36.32 -13.34
N LEU A 147 -13.60 -36.72 -14.62
CA LEU A 147 -13.34 -35.79 -15.72
C LEU A 147 -14.45 -34.75 -15.88
N ILE A 148 -15.72 -35.15 -15.75
CA ILE A 148 -16.86 -34.22 -15.79
C ILE A 148 -16.80 -33.23 -14.64
N ILE A 149 -16.49 -33.67 -13.42
CA ILE A 149 -16.35 -32.78 -12.25
C ILE A 149 -15.19 -31.78 -12.46
N ILE A 150 -14.04 -32.25 -12.96
CA ILE A 150 -12.91 -31.37 -13.28
C ILE A 150 -13.32 -30.35 -14.34
N LEU A 151 -14.03 -30.78 -15.38
CA LEU A 151 -14.52 -29.89 -16.43
C LEU A 151 -15.50 -28.84 -15.89
N ILE A 152 -16.44 -29.23 -15.02
CA ILE A 152 -17.37 -28.30 -14.36
C ILE A 152 -16.61 -27.30 -13.49
N LEU A 153 -15.60 -27.74 -12.73
CA LEU A 153 -14.77 -26.84 -11.92
C LEU A 153 -13.99 -25.86 -12.78
N LEU A 154 -13.43 -26.30 -13.91
CA LEU A 154 -12.73 -25.42 -14.86
C LEU A 154 -13.68 -24.41 -15.50
N ILE A 155 -14.88 -24.84 -15.92
CA ILE A 155 -15.90 -23.94 -16.48
C ILE A 155 -16.36 -22.94 -15.41
N SER A 156 -16.60 -23.39 -14.18
CA SER A 156 -16.99 -22.52 -13.07
C SER A 156 -15.90 -21.49 -12.76
N LEU A 157 -14.63 -21.91 -12.74
CA LEU A 157 -13.49 -21.03 -12.53
C LEU A 157 -13.33 -20.03 -13.67
N ALA A 158 -13.50 -20.46 -14.92
CA ALA A 158 -13.45 -19.60 -16.10
C ALA A 158 -14.59 -18.56 -16.06
N SER A 159 -15.83 -18.98 -15.82
CA SER A 159 -16.98 -18.09 -15.69
C SER A 159 -16.82 -17.08 -14.55
N PHE A 160 -16.32 -17.51 -13.38
CA PHE A 160 -16.03 -16.63 -12.26
C PHE A 160 -14.93 -15.63 -12.59
N SER A 161 -13.86 -16.08 -13.25
CA SER A 161 -12.76 -15.22 -13.71
C SER A 161 -13.26 -14.19 -14.71
N THR A 162 -14.04 -14.60 -15.72
CA THR A 162 -14.67 -13.69 -16.67
C THR A 162 -15.54 -12.67 -15.94
N TRP A 163 -16.44 -13.09 -15.05
CA TRP A 163 -17.27 -12.16 -14.27
C TRP A 163 -16.44 -11.16 -13.44
N LEU A 164 -15.33 -11.63 -12.84
CA LEU A 164 -14.46 -10.82 -12.01
C LEU A 164 -13.65 -9.82 -12.84
N PHE A 165 -13.04 -10.25 -13.95
CA PHE A 165 -12.11 -9.42 -14.74
C PHE A 165 -12.76 -8.70 -15.93
N TRP A 166 -14.05 -8.93 -16.19
CA TRP A 166 -14.77 -8.26 -17.28
C TRP A 166 -14.73 -6.74 -17.18
N GLY A 167 -14.27 -6.08 -18.26
CA GLY A 167 -14.24 -4.62 -18.36
C GLY A 167 -13.22 -3.94 -17.45
N LEU A 168 -12.21 -4.66 -16.96
CA LEU A 168 -11.13 -4.03 -16.20
C LEU A 168 -10.19 -3.24 -17.12
N PRO A 169 -9.81 -2.01 -16.72
CA PRO A 169 -8.80 -1.26 -17.45
C PRO A 169 -7.44 -1.94 -17.29
N LEU A 170 -6.65 -1.92 -18.37
CA LEU A 170 -5.28 -2.38 -18.35
C LEU A 170 -4.41 -1.35 -17.62
N PRO A 171 -3.65 -1.73 -16.58
CA PRO A 171 -2.79 -0.80 -15.85
C PRO A 171 -1.65 -0.21 -16.67
N THR A 172 -1.34 -0.76 -17.84
CA THR A 172 -0.30 -0.24 -18.76
C THR A 172 -0.53 1.21 -19.15
N LYS A 173 -1.78 1.68 -19.08
CA LYS A 173 -2.13 3.05 -19.40
C LYS A 173 -1.86 4.06 -18.30
N LEU A 174 -1.40 3.68 -17.10
CA LEU A 174 -1.22 4.66 -16.01
C LEU A 174 -0.16 5.73 -16.33
N LEU A 175 0.89 5.38 -17.08
CA LEU A 175 1.85 6.37 -17.59
C LEU A 175 1.42 7.00 -18.92
N GLU A 176 0.69 6.26 -19.77
CA GLU A 176 0.26 6.73 -21.10
C GLU A 176 -0.95 7.67 -21.03
N SER A 177 -1.84 7.47 -20.04
CA SER A 177 -2.93 8.38 -19.72
C SER A 177 -2.27 9.61 -19.11
N LYS A 178 -1.87 10.55 -19.97
CA LYS A 178 -1.43 11.87 -19.55
C LYS A 178 -2.40 12.36 -18.49
N VAL A 179 -1.91 12.52 -17.26
CA VAL A 179 -2.71 13.06 -16.16
C VAL A 179 -3.32 14.35 -16.70
N PRO A 180 -4.66 14.53 -16.68
CA PRO A 180 -5.28 15.70 -17.27
C PRO A 180 -4.72 16.94 -16.59
N VAL A 181 -3.95 17.75 -17.34
CA VAL A 181 -3.26 18.93 -16.82
C VAL A 181 -4.18 20.15 -16.94
N SER A 182 -4.22 20.96 -15.89
CA SER A 182 -4.96 22.22 -15.93
C SER A 182 -4.28 23.26 -16.83
N THR A 183 -5.07 24.05 -17.57
CA THR A 183 -4.56 25.22 -18.29
C THR A 183 -4.66 26.45 -17.39
N LYS A 184 -3.52 27.13 -17.16
CA LYS A 184 -3.45 28.33 -16.31
C LYS A 184 -3.29 29.58 -17.17
N LEU A 185 -4.12 30.59 -16.92
CA LEU A 185 -4.10 31.89 -17.58
C LEU A 185 -3.49 32.91 -16.62
N TYR A 186 -2.40 33.53 -17.04
CA TYR A 186 -1.67 34.52 -16.25
C TYR A 186 -1.81 35.92 -16.85
N ASP A 187 -1.73 36.94 -16.00
CA ASP A 187 -1.63 38.32 -16.42
C ASP A 187 -0.20 38.67 -16.90
N ARG A 188 0.01 39.93 -17.31
CA ARG A 188 1.32 40.42 -17.78
C ARG A 188 2.40 40.44 -16.69
N ASN A 189 1.99 40.38 -15.42
CA ASN A 189 2.88 40.40 -14.25
C ASN A 189 3.15 38.97 -13.72
N GLY A 190 2.52 37.94 -14.30
CA GLY A 190 2.64 36.55 -13.87
C GLY A 190 1.65 36.14 -12.77
N GLU A 191 0.62 36.95 -12.49
CA GLU A 191 -0.44 36.63 -11.54
C GLU A 191 -1.47 35.71 -12.20
N LEU A 192 -1.88 34.64 -11.51
CA LEU A 192 -2.87 33.69 -12.01
C LEU A 192 -4.26 34.35 -12.05
N ILE A 193 -4.80 34.55 -13.24
CA ILE A 193 -6.16 35.10 -13.45
C ILE A 193 -7.19 33.98 -13.32
N TYR A 194 -6.97 32.86 -14.01
CA TYR A 194 -7.96 31.79 -14.12
C TYR A 194 -7.30 30.44 -14.44
N GLU A 195 -7.94 29.37 -14.01
CA GLU A 195 -7.51 27.99 -14.30
C GLU A 195 -8.65 27.21 -14.93
N ILE A 196 -8.39 26.62 -16.10
CA ILE A 196 -9.33 25.83 -16.87
C ILE A 196 -9.01 24.36 -16.67
N TYR A 197 -10.00 23.60 -16.20
CA TYR A 197 -9.94 22.14 -16.03
C TYR A 197 -11.36 21.57 -16.20
N ALA A 198 -11.45 20.28 -16.54
CA ALA A 198 -12.74 19.59 -16.63
C ALA A 198 -13.26 19.24 -15.22
N ASP A 199 -12.89 18.06 -14.72
CA ASP A 199 -13.35 17.60 -13.39
C ASP A 199 -12.24 17.64 -12.33
N LYS A 200 -10.98 17.64 -12.77
CA LYS A 200 -9.80 17.48 -11.92
C LYS A 200 -8.78 18.57 -12.22
N ARG A 201 -8.40 19.33 -11.20
CA ARG A 201 -7.21 20.18 -11.22
C ARG A 201 -5.99 19.30 -11.02
N SER A 202 -5.02 19.42 -11.93
CA SER A 202 -3.74 18.74 -11.79
C SER A 202 -2.60 19.64 -12.23
N SER A 203 -1.57 19.69 -11.40
CA SER A 203 -0.28 20.31 -11.65
C SER A 203 0.77 19.23 -11.39
N PRO A 204 1.21 18.53 -12.44
CA PRO A 204 2.14 17.42 -12.30
C PRO A 204 3.46 17.84 -11.66
N VAL A 205 4.00 16.97 -10.80
CA VAL A 205 5.28 17.12 -10.14
C VAL A 205 6.16 15.91 -10.41
N ILE A 206 7.46 16.12 -10.44
CA ILE A 206 8.45 15.04 -10.44
C ILE A 206 8.76 14.73 -8.98
N VAL A 207 8.60 13.48 -8.56
CA VAL A 207 8.78 13.13 -7.14
C VAL A 207 10.19 13.42 -6.63
N ASP A 208 11.20 13.26 -7.50
CA ASP A 208 12.60 13.52 -7.17
C ASP A 208 12.90 15.01 -6.92
N GLU A 209 12.01 15.93 -7.34
CA GLU A 209 12.13 17.37 -7.09
C GLU A 209 11.42 17.81 -5.80
N LEU A 210 10.59 16.94 -5.21
CA LEU A 210 9.91 17.24 -3.96
C LEU A 210 10.88 17.18 -2.78
N PRO A 211 10.68 18.01 -1.74
CA PRO A 211 11.41 17.88 -0.50
C PRO A 211 11.24 16.50 0.12
N GLU A 212 12.32 15.96 0.69
CA GLU A 212 12.35 14.61 1.28
C GLU A 212 11.22 14.41 2.31
N HIS A 213 10.98 15.43 3.14
CA HIS A 213 9.93 15.39 4.17
C HIS A 213 8.51 15.24 3.60
N VAL A 214 8.26 15.60 2.33
CA VAL A 214 6.98 15.38 1.65
C VAL A 214 6.77 13.89 1.43
N VAL A 215 7.78 13.23 0.88
CA VAL A 215 7.77 11.78 0.62
C VAL A 215 7.68 11.01 1.93
N GLU A 216 8.50 11.37 2.91
CA GLU A 216 8.53 10.74 4.24
C GLU A 216 7.18 10.87 4.96
N ALA A 217 6.56 12.06 4.96
CA ALA A 217 5.27 12.27 5.62
C ALA A 217 4.18 11.35 5.05
N THR A 218 4.08 11.25 3.73
CA THR A 218 3.12 10.38 3.04
C THR A 218 3.40 8.91 3.33
N ILE A 219 4.65 8.47 3.24
CA ILE A 219 5.02 7.06 3.49
C ILE A 219 4.76 6.70 4.96
N ALA A 220 5.14 7.53 5.93
CA ALA A 220 4.98 7.25 7.35
C ALA A 220 3.50 7.04 7.75
N ILE A 221 2.58 7.87 7.22
CA ILE A 221 1.17 7.76 7.58
C ILE A 221 0.40 6.72 6.76
N GLU A 222 0.66 6.62 5.46
CA GLU A 222 -0.10 5.74 4.57
C GLU A 222 0.48 4.33 4.51
N ASP A 223 1.81 4.19 4.41
CA ASP A 223 2.45 2.90 4.12
C ASP A 223 3.95 2.84 4.51
N LYS A 224 4.24 2.79 5.81
CA LYS A 224 5.61 2.82 6.35
C LYS A 224 6.58 1.75 5.82
N ASP A 225 6.04 0.65 5.27
CA ASP A 225 6.82 -0.47 4.73
C ASP A 225 6.74 -0.50 3.19
N PHE A 226 6.35 0.60 2.53
CA PHE A 226 6.10 0.71 1.08
C PHE A 226 7.19 0.08 0.21
N TYR A 227 8.45 0.36 0.50
CA TYR A 227 9.59 -0.18 -0.25
C TYR A 227 9.90 -1.65 0.03
N LYS A 228 9.32 -2.25 1.08
CA LYS A 228 9.62 -3.63 1.52
C LYS A 228 8.64 -4.67 0.99
N HIS A 229 7.50 -4.26 0.46
CA HIS A 229 6.47 -5.17 -0.03
C HIS A 229 6.11 -4.93 -1.49
N HIS A 230 5.45 -5.91 -2.11
CA HIS A 230 4.96 -5.84 -3.49
C HIS A 230 3.43 -5.71 -3.48
N GLY A 231 2.93 -4.51 -3.14
CA GLY A 231 1.49 -4.20 -3.18
C GLY A 231 0.69 -4.48 -1.91
N PHE A 232 1.11 -5.41 -1.04
CA PHE A 232 0.41 -5.70 0.21
C PHE A 232 1.33 -5.72 1.41
N SER A 233 0.93 -5.01 2.45
CA SER A 233 1.64 -4.98 3.72
C SER A 233 1.03 -5.98 4.70
N ILE A 234 1.73 -7.10 4.96
CA ILE A 234 1.31 -8.08 5.99
C ILE A 234 1.30 -7.42 7.36
N SER A 235 2.27 -6.55 7.66
CA SER A 235 2.31 -5.77 8.90
C SER A 235 1.13 -4.79 8.98
N GLY A 236 0.77 -4.15 7.86
CA GLY A 236 -0.38 -3.25 7.77
C GLY A 236 -1.72 -3.96 7.99
N ILE A 237 -1.92 -5.12 7.36
CA ILE A 237 -3.13 -5.94 7.50
C ILE A 237 -3.27 -6.47 8.93
N THR A 238 -2.19 -7.03 9.49
CA THR A 238 -2.20 -7.57 10.85
C THR A 238 -2.42 -6.47 11.90
N ARG A 239 -1.80 -5.29 11.72
CA ARG A 239 -2.04 -4.10 12.56
C ARG A 239 -3.50 -3.66 12.49
N ALA A 240 -4.06 -3.56 11.29
CA ALA A 240 -5.45 -3.13 11.09
C ALA A 240 -6.45 -4.11 11.72
N ALA A 241 -6.23 -5.41 11.54
CA ALA A 241 -7.04 -6.46 12.16
C ALA A 241 -6.95 -6.40 13.69
N TYR A 242 -5.75 -6.29 14.24
CA TYR A 242 -5.53 -6.19 15.69
C TYR A 242 -6.24 -4.96 16.29
N ASN A 243 -6.06 -3.77 15.70
CA ASN A 243 -6.69 -2.56 16.21
C ASN A 243 -8.21 -2.57 16.07
N THR A 244 -8.74 -3.20 15.03
CA THR A 244 -10.20 -3.37 14.85
C THR A 244 -10.78 -4.31 15.90
N LEU A 245 -10.15 -5.47 16.13
CA LEU A 245 -10.64 -6.49 17.06
C LEU A 245 -10.44 -6.12 18.54
N PHE A 246 -9.28 -5.57 18.90
CA PHE A 246 -8.89 -5.37 20.29
C PHE A 246 -9.05 -3.92 20.78
N LYS A 247 -9.04 -2.94 19.86
CA LYS A 247 -9.16 -1.52 20.24
C LYS A 247 -10.43 -0.85 19.72
N GLN A 248 -11.29 -1.60 19.01
CA GLN A 248 -12.51 -1.11 18.36
C GLN A 248 -12.27 0.14 17.48
N LYS A 249 -11.02 0.32 17.01
CA LYS A 249 -10.62 1.43 16.15
C LYS A 249 -10.43 0.88 14.74
N LEU A 250 -11.38 1.20 13.86
CA LEU A 250 -11.30 0.83 12.45
C LEU A 250 -10.11 1.55 11.81
N GLN A 251 -9.07 0.80 11.45
CA GLN A 251 -7.87 1.35 10.79
C GLN A 251 -7.75 0.80 9.37
N GLY A 252 -7.36 1.66 8.43
CA GLY A 252 -7.02 1.24 7.08
C GLY A 252 -5.76 0.38 7.06
N GLY A 253 -5.84 -0.77 6.40
CA GLY A 253 -4.68 -1.65 6.12
C GLY A 253 -4.29 -1.64 4.64
N SER A 254 -4.72 -0.65 3.86
CA SER A 254 -4.43 -0.58 2.42
C SER A 254 -3.13 0.17 2.15
N THR A 255 -2.30 -0.35 1.25
CA THR A 255 -1.00 0.20 0.84
C THR A 255 -1.15 1.39 -0.12
N LEU A 256 -0.07 2.13 -0.36
CA LEU A 256 -0.06 3.23 -1.35
C LEU A 256 -0.48 2.72 -2.74
N THR A 257 0.01 1.56 -3.16
CA THR A 257 -0.34 0.98 -4.47
C THR A 257 -1.81 0.58 -4.55
N GLN A 258 -2.38 0.02 -3.49
CA GLN A 258 -3.81 -0.27 -3.43
C GLN A 258 -4.65 1.00 -3.52
N GLN A 259 -4.22 2.07 -2.85
CA GLN A 259 -4.88 3.36 -2.91
C GLN A 259 -4.78 3.99 -4.29
N LEU A 260 -3.63 3.92 -4.96
CA LEU A 260 -3.45 4.38 -6.34
C LEU A 260 -4.44 3.66 -7.25
N VAL A 261 -4.45 2.33 -7.25
CA VAL A 261 -5.34 1.50 -8.08
C VAL A 261 -6.81 1.82 -7.81
N LYS A 262 -7.20 1.93 -6.54
CA LYS A 262 -8.58 2.24 -6.13
C LYS A 262 -9.06 3.57 -6.72
N ASN A 263 -8.21 4.60 -6.73
CA ASN A 263 -8.60 5.95 -7.12
C ASN A 263 -8.46 6.23 -8.63
N THR A 264 -7.64 5.46 -9.33
CA THR A 264 -7.30 5.72 -10.75
C THR A 264 -7.94 4.73 -11.72
N LEU A 265 -8.07 3.46 -11.34
CA LEU A 265 -8.49 2.37 -12.22
C LEU A 265 -9.87 1.80 -11.89
N LEU A 266 -10.42 2.11 -10.72
CA LEU A 266 -11.65 1.51 -10.23
C LEU A 266 -12.72 2.56 -9.90
N THR A 267 -13.98 2.11 -9.92
CA THR A 267 -15.11 2.92 -9.45
C THR A 267 -15.08 3.05 -7.92
N PRO A 268 -15.70 4.09 -7.34
CA PRO A 268 -15.72 4.29 -5.88
C PRO A 268 -16.62 3.32 -5.10
N GLU A 269 -17.31 2.38 -5.78
CA GLU A 269 -18.29 1.46 -5.20
C GLU A 269 -17.72 0.56 -4.10
N ARG A 270 -18.36 0.44 -2.94
CA ARG A 270 -17.84 -0.41 -1.86
C ARG A 270 -18.33 -1.87 -1.97
N THR A 271 -17.87 -2.60 -2.97
CA THR A 271 -18.24 -4.02 -3.20
C THR A 271 -17.06 -4.99 -3.03
N ILE A 272 -17.36 -6.25 -2.69
CA ILE A 272 -16.35 -7.34 -2.65
C ILE A 272 -15.71 -7.52 -4.02
N LYS A 273 -16.52 -7.45 -5.10
CA LYS A 273 -16.04 -7.51 -6.48
C LYS A 273 -14.99 -6.44 -6.76
N ARG A 274 -15.26 -5.17 -6.40
CA ARG A 274 -14.27 -4.09 -6.54
C ARG A 274 -13.02 -4.37 -5.71
N LYS A 275 -13.14 -4.87 -4.47
CA LYS A 275 -11.97 -5.16 -3.63
C LYS A 275 -11.10 -6.29 -4.21
N LEU A 276 -11.70 -7.34 -4.77
CA LEU A 276 -10.96 -8.41 -5.46
C LEU A 276 -10.26 -7.88 -6.72
N ARG A 277 -10.92 -7.01 -7.49
CA ARG A 277 -10.31 -6.31 -8.64
C ARG A 277 -9.14 -5.44 -8.22
N GLU A 278 -9.28 -4.70 -7.12
CA GLU A 278 -8.22 -3.88 -6.53
C GLU A 278 -6.99 -4.74 -6.19
N LEU A 279 -7.20 -5.90 -5.55
CA LEU A 279 -6.10 -6.81 -5.23
C LEU A 279 -5.36 -7.26 -6.50
N ALA A 280 -6.09 -7.72 -7.52
CA ALA A 280 -5.46 -8.21 -8.73
C ALA A 280 -4.70 -7.10 -9.49
N LEU A 281 -5.31 -5.93 -9.67
CA LEU A 281 -4.67 -4.79 -10.34
C LEU A 281 -3.46 -4.26 -9.56
N THR A 282 -3.50 -4.30 -8.22
CA THR A 282 -2.35 -3.90 -7.38
C THR A 282 -1.13 -4.75 -7.70
N LEU A 283 -1.30 -6.08 -7.81
CA LEU A 283 -0.21 -6.98 -8.17
C LEU A 283 0.33 -6.69 -9.56
N ILE A 284 -0.55 -6.42 -10.53
CA ILE A 284 -0.16 -6.09 -11.90
C ILE A 284 0.64 -4.77 -11.92
N VAL A 285 0.19 -3.75 -11.19
CA VAL A 285 0.89 -2.46 -11.07
C VAL A 285 2.29 -2.63 -10.47
N GLU A 286 2.44 -3.42 -9.42
CA GLU A 286 3.74 -3.70 -8.78
C GLU A 286 4.72 -4.47 -9.67
N VAL A 287 4.22 -5.20 -10.67
CA VAL A 287 5.05 -5.90 -11.66
C VAL A 287 5.45 -4.96 -12.80
N LEU A 288 4.54 -4.09 -13.23
CA LEU A 288 4.75 -3.20 -14.38
C LEU A 288 5.55 -1.94 -14.04
N TYR A 289 5.46 -1.46 -12.79
CA TYR A 289 6.01 -0.18 -12.37
C TYR A 289 6.97 -0.34 -11.21
N SER A 290 8.09 0.38 -11.26
CA SER A 290 9.00 0.52 -10.12
C SER A 290 8.33 1.27 -8.97
N LYS A 291 8.84 1.09 -7.75
CA LYS A 291 8.35 1.83 -6.56
C LYS A 291 8.38 3.33 -6.73
N GLN A 292 9.40 3.84 -7.42
CA GLN A 292 9.52 5.27 -7.70
C GLN A 292 8.41 5.76 -8.63
N GLN A 293 8.13 5.03 -9.71
CA GLN A 293 7.02 5.36 -10.62
C GLN A 293 5.66 5.27 -9.92
N ILE A 294 5.45 4.26 -9.07
CA ILE A 294 4.20 4.13 -8.29
C ILE A 294 4.01 5.33 -7.37
N LEU A 295 5.10 5.76 -6.72
CA LEU A 295 5.07 6.92 -5.82
C LEU A 295 4.77 8.21 -6.59
N GLU A 296 5.40 8.41 -7.75
CA GLU A 296 5.12 9.56 -8.63
C GLU A 296 3.68 9.58 -9.15
N LEU A 297 3.17 8.44 -9.60
CA LEU A 297 1.77 8.29 -10.00
C LEU A 297 0.84 8.59 -8.82
N TYR A 298 1.18 8.13 -7.61
CA TYR A 298 0.40 8.41 -6.40
C TYR A 298 0.35 9.90 -6.12
N PHE A 299 1.51 10.58 -6.07
CA PHE A 299 1.59 12.01 -5.79
C PHE A 299 0.90 12.86 -6.85
N ASN A 300 0.77 12.39 -8.09
CA ASN A 300 0.11 13.15 -9.16
C ASN A 300 -1.38 12.86 -9.34
N GLN A 301 -1.90 11.77 -8.77
CA GLN A 301 -3.27 11.32 -9.07
C GLN A 301 -4.17 11.13 -7.86
N ILE A 302 -3.61 11.08 -6.64
CA ILE A 302 -4.44 10.92 -5.44
C ILE A 302 -5.27 12.19 -5.18
N PRO A 303 -6.56 12.08 -4.83
CA PRO A 303 -7.37 13.24 -4.48
C PRO A 303 -6.95 13.81 -3.12
N TYR A 304 -6.74 15.12 -3.08
CA TYR A 304 -6.54 15.88 -1.83
C TYR A 304 -7.80 16.64 -1.41
N GLY A 305 -8.90 16.49 -2.14
CA GLY A 305 -10.20 17.08 -1.80
C GLY A 305 -10.56 18.23 -2.74
N SER A 306 -11.84 18.65 -2.69
CA SER A 306 -12.40 19.53 -3.72
C SER A 306 -12.09 18.98 -5.13
N THR A 307 -11.57 19.82 -6.02
CA THR A 307 -11.12 19.45 -7.36
C THR A 307 -9.62 19.17 -7.44
N ALA A 308 -8.86 19.21 -6.35
CA ALA A 308 -7.40 19.02 -6.38
C ALA A 308 -7.01 17.53 -6.43
N TYR A 309 -6.41 17.13 -7.55
CA TYR A 309 -5.83 15.82 -7.77
C TYR A 309 -4.32 15.94 -7.93
N GLY A 310 -3.60 15.27 -7.04
CA GLY A 310 -2.15 15.36 -6.94
C GLY A 310 -1.67 16.50 -6.04
N ILE A 311 -0.45 16.35 -5.54
CA ILE A 311 0.14 17.19 -4.51
C ILE A 311 0.50 18.58 -5.02
N GLY A 312 0.84 18.73 -6.30
CA GLY A 312 1.08 20.03 -6.92
C GLY A 312 -0.15 20.93 -6.81
N SER A 313 -1.30 20.47 -7.30
CA SER A 313 -2.55 21.21 -7.19
C SER A 313 -3.03 21.36 -5.74
N ALA A 314 -2.73 20.41 -4.86
CA ALA A 314 -3.03 20.54 -3.44
C ALA A 314 -2.22 21.66 -2.79
N SER A 315 -0.91 21.73 -3.05
CA SER A 315 -0.03 22.77 -2.54
C SER A 315 -0.49 24.17 -2.95
N GLU A 316 -0.88 24.32 -4.22
CA GLU A 316 -1.45 25.57 -4.73
C GLU A 316 -2.80 25.90 -4.08
N LEU A 317 -3.70 24.91 -3.99
CA LEU A 317 -5.03 25.11 -3.41
C LEU A 317 -4.98 25.50 -1.93
N TYR A 318 -4.14 24.83 -1.13
CA TYR A 318 -4.13 25.00 0.32
C TYR A 318 -3.18 26.09 0.81
N PHE A 319 -2.10 26.35 0.09
CA PHE A 319 -1.03 27.24 0.56
C PHE A 319 -0.58 28.29 -0.46
N ASN A 320 -1.09 28.25 -1.70
CA ASN A 320 -0.64 29.09 -2.81
C ASN A 320 0.89 28.99 -3.03
N LYS A 321 1.43 27.76 -2.98
CA LYS A 321 2.87 27.46 -3.10
C LYS A 321 3.13 26.37 -4.12
N ASN A 322 4.34 26.38 -4.69
CA ASN A 322 4.86 25.22 -5.39
C ASN A 322 5.06 24.06 -4.40
N ALA A 323 4.79 22.82 -4.84
CA ALA A 323 4.99 21.65 -3.99
C ALA A 323 6.45 21.47 -3.54
N ASN A 324 7.41 22.00 -4.32
CA ASN A 324 8.83 21.98 -4.01
C ASN A 324 9.18 22.88 -2.80
N ASP A 325 8.30 23.82 -2.45
CA ASP A 325 8.50 24.79 -1.37
C ASP A 325 7.68 24.45 -0.11
N LEU A 326 7.05 23.27 -0.07
CA LEU A 326 6.28 22.82 1.08
C LEU A 326 7.19 22.69 2.31
N SER A 327 6.77 23.24 3.43
CA SER A 327 7.39 22.97 4.73
C SER A 327 6.98 21.60 5.28
N LEU A 328 7.71 21.10 6.30
CA LEU A 328 7.35 19.87 7.01
C LEU A 328 5.92 19.88 7.55
N ALA A 329 5.47 21.02 8.10
CA ALA A 329 4.12 21.15 8.62
C ALA A 329 3.07 21.03 7.50
N GLU A 330 3.28 21.72 6.39
CA GLU A 330 2.38 21.70 5.23
C GLU A 330 2.32 20.30 4.60
N ALA A 331 3.48 19.66 4.44
CA ALA A 331 3.58 18.27 3.99
C ALA A 331 2.81 17.29 4.89
N ALA A 332 2.99 17.40 6.22
CA ALA A 332 2.27 16.57 7.17
C ALA A 332 0.76 16.79 7.13
N LEU A 333 0.30 18.02 6.86
CA LEU A 333 -1.11 18.32 6.69
C LEU A 333 -1.65 17.64 5.43
N LEU A 334 -0.99 17.82 4.28
CA LEU A 334 -1.40 17.20 3.01
C LEU A 334 -1.40 15.68 3.07
N ALA A 335 -0.38 15.06 3.66
CA ALA A 335 -0.32 13.61 3.88
C ALA A 335 -1.44 13.12 4.83
N GLY A 336 -1.92 13.98 5.74
CA GLY A 336 -3.05 13.67 6.61
C GLY A 336 -4.40 13.67 5.88
N ILE A 337 -4.54 14.55 4.89
CA ILE A 337 -5.78 14.81 4.14
C ILE A 337 -6.20 13.60 3.29
N THR A 338 -5.25 12.92 2.64
CA THR A 338 -5.48 11.79 1.70
C THR A 338 -6.36 10.68 2.28
N ALA A 339 -6.30 10.45 3.60
CA ALA A 339 -7.07 9.42 4.27
C ALA A 339 -8.60 9.62 4.16
N ALA A 340 -9.06 10.88 4.20
CA ALA A 340 -10.45 11.26 4.02
C ALA A 340 -10.54 12.74 3.64
N PRO A 341 -10.35 13.09 2.35
CA PRO A 341 -10.08 14.48 1.95
C PRO A 341 -11.16 15.48 2.36
N THR A 342 -12.44 15.12 2.22
CA THR A 342 -13.56 15.95 2.66
C THR A 342 -13.58 16.15 4.17
N LYS A 343 -13.22 15.12 4.94
CA LYS A 343 -13.27 15.16 6.40
C LYS A 343 -12.09 15.94 6.97
N TYR A 344 -10.88 15.72 6.47
CA TYR A 344 -9.66 16.33 7.01
C TYR A 344 -9.28 17.64 6.31
N SER A 345 -10.16 18.21 5.49
CA SER A 345 -9.94 19.53 4.90
C SER A 345 -9.88 20.61 5.98
N PRO A 346 -8.83 21.45 6.02
CA PRO A 346 -8.76 22.59 6.94
C PRO A 346 -9.81 23.68 6.65
N PHE A 347 -10.43 23.63 5.46
CA PHE A 347 -11.53 24.53 5.06
C PHE A 347 -12.91 23.87 5.21
N GLY A 348 -12.98 22.69 5.85
CA GLY A 348 -14.24 22.01 6.14
C GLY A 348 -14.96 22.57 7.36
N VAL A 349 -16.06 21.93 7.73
CA VAL A 349 -16.89 22.28 8.92
C VAL A 349 -16.08 22.16 10.23
N HIS A 350 -15.07 21.30 10.24
CA HIS A 350 -14.25 20.99 11.42
C HIS A 350 -12.75 21.15 11.10
N PRO A 351 -12.19 22.36 11.09
CA PRO A 351 -10.76 22.57 10.82
C PRO A 351 -9.83 21.91 11.86
N GLU A 352 -10.29 21.78 13.10
CA GLU A 352 -9.52 21.23 14.23
C GLU A 352 -9.14 19.75 14.05
N ILE A 353 -9.95 18.98 13.32
CA ILE A 353 -9.64 17.57 13.04
C ILE A 353 -8.54 17.43 12.00
N ALA A 354 -8.34 18.42 11.13
CA ALA A 354 -7.21 18.46 10.19
C ALA A 354 -5.89 18.60 10.96
N LYS A 355 -5.85 19.51 11.95
CA LYS A 355 -4.69 19.71 12.82
C LYS A 355 -4.37 18.46 13.65
N THR A 356 -5.39 17.84 14.26
CA THR A 356 -5.23 16.58 14.99
C THR A 356 -4.66 15.48 14.08
N ARG A 357 -5.13 15.43 12.82
CA ARG A 357 -4.63 14.47 11.83
C ARG A 357 -3.19 14.74 11.45
N GLN A 358 -2.81 16.01 11.24
CA GLN A 358 -1.44 16.44 10.98
C GLN A 358 -0.50 16.04 12.13
N GLU A 359 -0.89 16.24 13.39
CA GLU A 359 -0.12 15.81 14.55
C GLU A 359 0.12 14.29 14.55
N ILE A 360 -0.88 13.49 14.13
CA ILE A 360 -0.71 12.04 13.96
C ILE A 360 0.34 11.72 12.89
N VAL A 361 0.38 12.48 11.78
CA VAL A 361 1.40 12.30 10.74
C VAL A 361 2.79 12.61 11.28
N LEU A 362 2.96 13.75 11.96
CA LEU A 362 4.24 14.13 12.54
C LEU A 362 4.74 13.10 13.57
N ASN A 363 3.85 12.63 14.43
CA ASN A 363 4.18 11.56 15.39
C ASN A 363 4.57 10.27 14.67
N ARG A 364 3.93 9.94 13.54
CA ARG A 364 4.31 8.78 12.71
C ARG A 364 5.69 8.92 12.10
N MET A 365 6.03 10.10 11.58
CA MET A 365 7.37 10.37 11.06
C MET A 365 8.41 10.14 12.16
N VAL A 366 8.22 10.72 13.35
CA VAL A 366 9.13 10.52 14.50
C VAL A 366 9.23 9.04 14.94
N GLU A 367 8.14 8.28 14.88
CA GLU A 367 8.13 6.85 15.22
C GLU A 367 8.90 5.99 14.19
N ASP A 368 8.84 6.37 12.91
CA ASP A 368 9.35 5.55 11.81
C ASP A 368 10.80 5.86 11.41
N GLY A 369 11.37 7.01 11.83
CA GLY A 369 12.81 7.32 11.75
C GLY A 369 13.10 8.68 11.17
#